data_AF-A0A4Q4ZMZ7-F1
#
_entry.id   AF-A0A4Q4ZMZ7-F1
#
_cell.length_a   1.000
_cell.length_b   1.000
_cell.length_c   1.000
_cell.angle_alpha   90.00
_cell.angle_beta   90.00
_cell.angle_gamma   90.00
#
_symmetry.space_group_name_H-M   'P 1'
#
loop_
_entity.id
_entity.type
_entity.pdbx_description
1 polymer ?
#
loop_
_entity_poly.entity_id
_entity_poly.type
_entity_poly.pdbx_seq_one_letter_code
_entity_poly.pdbx_strand_id
1 'polypeptide(L)'
;MPLLLTRAHGADAGRIAEIHIAAFGTNAMLRAQFPMPALHEALKKTIKAKAAADTDDPKTSVLAVRNVPDSYATRARGDFLDQEEDATQQQGGGLVVAFAKWSHPVADDEEYTEPPWVFPEGTNWDILEDWTRKTEEAQQRALGGTPCYSMLTPPL
;
A
#
# COMPACT_ATOMS: atom_id res chain seq x y z
N MET A 1 -8.23 22.36 -10.15
CA MET A 1 -7.34 21.29 -9.66
C MET A 1 -8.12 19.99 -9.46
N PRO A 2 -8.34 19.21 -10.52
CA PRO A 2 -9.06 17.95 -10.47
C PRO A 2 -8.22 16.82 -9.88
N LEU A 3 -8.91 15.86 -9.26
CA LEU A 3 -8.33 14.63 -8.74
C LEU A 3 -8.64 13.49 -9.70
N LEU A 4 -7.62 12.70 -10.03
CA LEU A 4 -7.75 11.52 -10.88
C LEU A 4 -7.36 10.27 -10.10
N LEU A 5 -8.21 9.25 -10.12
CA LEU A 5 -7.89 7.93 -9.57
C LEU A 5 -7.35 7.04 -10.71
N THR A 6 -6.13 6.53 -10.56
CA THR A 6 -5.52 5.60 -11.51
C THR A 6 -4.93 4.39 -10.78
N ARG A 7 -4.60 3.32 -11.52
CA ARG A 7 -3.67 2.31 -10.99
C ARG A 7 -2.33 2.98 -10.66
N ALA A 8 -1.69 2.55 -9.58
CA ALA A 8 -0.32 2.94 -9.28
C ALA A 8 0.66 2.19 -10.19
N HIS A 9 1.80 2.80 -10.44
CA HIS A 9 2.92 2.21 -11.18
C HIS A 9 4.16 2.22 -10.28
N GLY A 10 5.19 1.41 -10.61
CA GLY A 10 6.42 1.34 -9.81
C GLY A 10 7.10 2.71 -9.58
N ALA A 11 6.92 3.68 -10.49
CA ALA A 11 7.39 5.05 -10.33
C ALA A 11 6.72 5.81 -9.15
N ASP A 12 5.50 5.45 -8.78
CA ASP A 12 4.75 6.06 -7.68
C ASP A 12 5.24 5.59 -6.30
N ALA A 13 5.96 4.46 -6.23
CA ALA A 13 6.37 3.83 -4.97
C ALA A 13 7.13 4.79 -4.03
N GLY A 14 7.98 5.66 -4.59
CA GLY A 14 8.68 6.68 -3.81
C GLY A 14 7.73 7.67 -3.14
N ARG A 15 6.71 8.14 -3.86
CA ARG A 15 5.73 9.08 -3.35
C ARG A 15 4.76 8.43 -2.37
N ILE A 16 4.38 7.18 -2.61
CA ILE A 16 3.59 6.35 -1.69
C ILE A 16 4.32 6.20 -0.35
N ALA A 17 5.63 5.94 -0.37
CA ALA A 17 6.42 5.83 0.85
C ALA A 17 6.49 7.15 1.64
N GLU A 18 6.57 8.29 0.95
CA GLU A 18 6.50 9.60 1.60
C GLU A 18 5.17 9.85 2.28
N ILE A 19 4.05 9.54 1.62
CA ILE A 19 2.72 9.69 2.18
C ILE A 19 2.57 8.80 3.41
N HIS A 20 3.03 7.55 3.34
CA HIS A 20 3.07 6.64 4.49
C HIS A 20 3.84 7.23 5.67
N ILE A 21 5.09 7.64 5.48
CA ILE A 21 5.93 8.19 6.56
C ILE A 21 5.36 9.52 7.09
N ALA A 22 4.76 10.35 6.24
CA ALA A 22 4.09 11.56 6.69
C ALA A 22 2.90 11.25 7.60
N ALA A 23 2.12 10.20 7.29
CA ALA A 23 1.05 9.71 8.16
C ALA A 23 1.56 9.13 9.49
N PHE A 24 2.84 8.74 9.56
CA PHE A 24 3.46 8.21 10.78
C PHE A 24 3.77 9.30 11.82
N GLY A 25 3.79 10.58 11.44
CA GLY A 25 4.29 11.71 12.23
C GLY A 25 4.11 11.60 13.75
N THR A 26 2.94 11.97 14.28
CA THR A 26 2.65 11.93 15.73
C THR A 26 2.13 10.57 16.22
N ASN A 27 2.22 9.51 15.40
CA ASN A 27 1.72 8.21 15.78
C ASN A 27 2.62 7.59 16.85
N ALA A 28 2.13 7.57 18.10
CA ALA A 28 2.88 7.07 19.25
C ALA A 28 3.29 5.59 19.10
N MET A 29 2.47 4.78 18.43
CA MET A 29 2.77 3.35 18.20
C MET A 29 3.98 3.19 17.28
N LEU A 30 4.00 3.91 16.17
CA LEU A 30 5.08 3.80 15.18
C LEU A 30 6.38 4.38 15.70
N ARG A 31 6.30 5.43 16.54
CA ARG A 31 7.48 5.93 17.26
C ARG A 31 8.02 4.94 18.29
N ALA A 32 7.17 4.09 18.85
CA ALA A 32 7.61 3.05 19.78
C ALA A 32 8.27 1.87 19.03
N GLN A 33 7.74 1.50 17.87
CA GLN A 33 8.31 0.46 16.98
C GLN A 33 9.61 0.91 16.31
N PHE A 34 9.72 2.20 15.94
CA PHE A 34 10.86 2.79 15.25
C PHE A 34 11.38 4.02 16.02
N PRO A 35 12.08 3.82 17.15
CA PRO A 35 12.36 4.88 18.13
C PRO A 35 13.43 5.89 17.70
N MET A 36 14.36 5.50 16.84
CA MET A 36 15.46 6.36 16.41
C MET A 36 15.11 7.11 15.11
N PRO A 37 15.39 8.41 14.98
CA PRO A 37 15.15 9.16 13.75
C PRO A 37 15.83 8.56 12.51
N ALA A 38 17.03 7.99 12.66
CA ALA A 38 17.75 7.33 11.58
C ALA A 38 17.00 6.10 11.02
N LEU A 39 16.15 5.45 11.83
CA LEU A 39 15.31 4.34 11.37
C LEU A 39 14.21 4.79 10.43
N HIS A 40 13.78 6.06 10.48
CA HIS A 40 12.67 6.53 9.66
C HIS A 40 13.05 6.59 8.18
N GLU A 41 14.30 6.94 7.86
CA GLU A 41 14.82 6.89 6.50
C GLU A 41 15.00 5.45 6.00
N ALA A 42 15.47 4.55 6.88
CA ALA A 42 15.57 3.13 6.55
C ALA A 42 14.18 2.52 6.31
N LEU A 43 13.21 2.86 7.17
CA LEU A 43 11.81 2.46 7.05
C LEU A 43 11.15 3.03 5.78
N LYS A 44 11.43 4.29 5.43
CA LYS A 44 10.98 4.88 4.15
C LYS A 44 11.47 4.06 2.96
N LYS A 45 12.72 3.60 2.98
CA LYS A 45 13.27 2.72 1.93
C LYS A 45 12.57 1.37 1.89
N THR A 46 12.33 0.74 3.04
CA THR A 46 11.55 -0.50 3.14
C THR A 46 10.15 -0.32 2.56
N ILE A 47 9.43 0.74 2.96
CA ILE A 47 8.06 1.00 2.48
C ILE A 47 8.07 1.25 0.97
N LYS A 48 9.07 1.98 0.44
CA LYS A 48 9.22 2.16 -1.01
C LYS A 48 9.39 0.82 -1.73
N ALA A 49 10.23 -0.07 -1.21
CA ALA A 49 10.43 -1.39 -1.80
C ALA A 49 9.14 -2.23 -1.77
N LYS A 50 8.44 -2.24 -0.63
CA LYS A 50 7.14 -2.93 -0.50
C LYS A 50 6.09 -2.36 -1.44
N ALA A 51 5.98 -1.03 -1.54
CA ALA A 51 5.02 -0.39 -2.44
C ALA A 51 5.27 -0.73 -3.92
N ALA A 52 6.54 -0.86 -4.32
CA ALA A 52 6.89 -1.32 -5.66
C ALA A 52 6.47 -2.79 -5.87
N ALA A 53 6.84 -3.68 -4.93
CA ALA A 53 6.46 -5.09 -4.99
C ALA A 53 4.92 -5.28 -5.02
N ASP A 54 4.18 -4.52 -4.22
CA ASP A 54 2.72 -4.56 -4.15
C ASP A 54 2.05 -4.04 -5.43
N THR A 55 2.72 -3.15 -6.15
CA THR A 55 2.21 -2.64 -7.44
C THR A 55 2.34 -3.69 -8.54
N ASP A 56 3.39 -4.52 -8.46
CA ASP A 56 3.69 -5.57 -9.42
C ASP A 56 3.04 -6.93 -9.04
N ASP A 57 2.50 -7.05 -7.82
CA ASP A 57 1.87 -8.28 -7.31
C ASP A 57 0.50 -8.55 -7.97
N PRO A 58 0.29 -9.72 -8.61
CA PRO A 58 -0.99 -10.07 -9.21
C PRO A 58 -2.16 -10.18 -8.21
N LYS A 59 -1.87 -10.37 -6.92
CA LYS A 59 -2.86 -10.47 -5.83
C LYS A 59 -2.96 -9.20 -5.00
N THR A 60 -2.37 -8.11 -5.47
CA THR A 60 -2.53 -6.79 -4.87
C THR A 60 -2.90 -5.73 -5.92
N SER A 61 -3.95 -4.96 -5.63
CA SER A 61 -4.27 -3.75 -6.39
C SER A 61 -3.87 -2.51 -5.60
N VAL A 62 -3.01 -1.68 -6.20
CA VAL A 62 -2.65 -0.37 -5.64
C VAL A 62 -3.24 0.72 -6.53
N LEU A 63 -4.06 1.59 -5.93
CA LEU A 63 -4.66 2.74 -6.59
C LEU A 63 -4.03 4.03 -6.08
N ALA A 64 -3.79 4.99 -6.96
CA ALA A 64 -3.22 6.28 -6.63
C ALA A 64 -4.18 7.41 -7.04
N VAL A 65 -4.40 8.36 -6.13
CA VAL A 65 -5.09 9.62 -6.42
C VAL A 65 -4.04 10.66 -6.79
N ARG A 66 -4.17 11.23 -7.99
CA ARG A 66 -3.27 12.23 -8.55
C ARG A 66 -3.95 13.59 -8.57
N ASN A 67 -3.22 14.59 -8.12
CA ASN A 67 -3.56 15.99 -8.36
C ASN A 67 -2.98 16.39 -9.72
N VAL A 68 -3.87 16.69 -10.67
CA VAL A 68 -3.50 17.02 -12.06
C VAL A 68 -3.85 18.48 -12.39
N PRO A 69 -3.14 19.13 -13.33
CA PRO A 69 -3.52 20.45 -13.83
C PRO A 69 -4.92 20.45 -14.46
N ASP A 70 -5.63 21.59 -14.39
CA ASP A 70 -7.00 21.74 -14.94
C ASP A 70 -7.10 21.39 -16.45
N SER A 71 -6.02 21.56 -17.21
CA SER A 71 -5.96 21.22 -18.63
C SER A 71 -6.10 19.73 -18.94
N TYR A 72 -5.87 18.83 -17.96
CA TYR A 72 -6.00 17.38 -18.13
C TYR A 72 -7.43 16.86 -17.90
N ALA A 73 -8.24 17.52 -17.06
CA ALA A 73 -9.62 17.07 -16.82
C ALA A 73 -10.52 17.20 -18.05
N THR A 74 -10.18 18.08 -18.99
CA THR A 74 -10.95 18.25 -20.23
C THR A 74 -10.78 17.06 -21.19
N ARG A 75 -9.64 16.34 -21.14
CA ARG A 75 -9.41 15.14 -21.97
C ARG A 75 -10.07 13.88 -21.39
N ALA A 76 -10.01 13.70 -20.07
CA ALA A 76 -10.60 12.53 -19.42
C ALA A 76 -12.14 12.50 -19.47
N ARG A 77 -12.80 13.61 -19.81
CA ARG A 77 -14.26 13.70 -19.89
C ARG A 77 -14.84 13.34 -21.27
N GLY A 78 -13.97 13.14 -22.28
CA GLY A 78 -14.38 12.95 -23.68
C GLY A 78 -14.52 11.50 -24.17
N ASP A 79 -13.72 10.57 -23.64
CA ASP A 79 -13.62 9.20 -24.18
C ASP A 79 -13.96 8.16 -23.12
N PHE A 80 -15.22 8.15 -22.68
CA PHE A 80 -15.82 6.94 -22.10
C PHE A 80 -16.80 6.40 -23.12
N LEU A 81 -16.29 5.67 -24.12
CA LEU A 81 -16.91 4.54 -24.79
C LEU A 81 -15.90 4.16 -25.90
N ASP A 82 -15.32 2.96 -25.78
CA ASP A 82 -14.53 2.26 -26.79
C ASP A 82 -13.06 2.70 -26.99
N GLN A 83 -12.17 2.30 -26.06
CA GLN A 83 -10.80 1.94 -26.45
C GLN A 83 -10.13 1.00 -25.45
N GLU A 84 -10.03 -0.28 -25.82
CA GLU A 84 -9.03 -1.23 -25.34
C GLU A 84 -7.64 -0.89 -25.91
N GLU A 85 -7.16 0.33 -25.69
CA GLU A 85 -5.81 0.72 -26.09
C GLU A 85 -4.87 0.75 -24.88
N ASP A 86 -4.06 -0.31 -24.82
CA ASP A 86 -2.69 -0.35 -24.35
C ASP A 86 -2.43 0.36 -22.99
N ALA A 87 -2.64 -0.40 -21.92
CA ALA A 87 -2.45 -0.03 -20.52
C ALA A 87 -1.00 0.32 -20.12
N THR A 88 -0.10 0.56 -21.07
CA THR A 88 1.35 0.64 -20.85
C THR A 88 1.89 2.07 -20.76
N GLN A 89 1.07 3.12 -20.93
CA GLN A 89 1.56 4.52 -20.95
C GLN A 89 0.72 5.58 -20.20
N GLN A 90 -0.11 5.21 -19.22
CA GLN A 90 -0.63 6.22 -18.27
C GLN A 90 0.40 6.53 -17.17
N GLN A 91 1.57 7.07 -17.57
CA GLN A 91 2.33 7.93 -16.67
C GLN A 91 1.50 9.20 -16.45
N GLY A 92 0.48 9.11 -15.58
CA GLY A 92 -0.40 10.21 -15.26
C GLY A 92 0.42 11.35 -14.67
N GLY A 93 0.65 12.41 -15.45
CA GLY A 93 1.54 13.55 -15.16
C GLY A 93 1.13 14.43 -13.97
N GLY A 94 0.40 13.88 -12.99
CA GLY A 94 0.00 14.53 -11.75
C GLY A 94 0.73 13.96 -10.54
N LEU A 95 0.82 14.78 -9.49
CA LEU A 95 1.43 14.40 -8.22
C LEU A 95 0.52 13.45 -7.46
N VAL A 96 1.03 12.29 -7.03
CA VAL A 96 0.29 11.39 -6.13
C VAL A 96 0.11 12.07 -4.76
N VAL A 97 -1.14 12.20 -4.34
CA VAL A 97 -1.54 12.85 -3.08
C VAL A 97 -2.19 11.88 -2.09
N ALA A 98 -2.72 10.76 -2.56
CA ALA A 98 -3.21 9.66 -1.74
C ALA A 98 -3.09 8.34 -2.50
N PHE A 99 -3.17 7.22 -1.79
CA PHE A 99 -3.18 5.89 -2.39
C PHE A 99 -4.00 4.94 -1.51
N ALA A 100 -4.41 3.81 -2.09
CA ALA A 100 -5.03 2.71 -1.38
C ALA A 100 -4.43 1.39 -1.86
N LYS A 101 -4.23 0.45 -0.93
CA LYS A 101 -3.85 -0.94 -1.22
C LYS A 101 -5.06 -1.83 -0.99
N TRP A 102 -5.27 -2.77 -1.90
CA TRP A 102 -6.30 -3.79 -1.79
C TRP A 102 -5.71 -5.17 -2.05
N SER A 103 -5.76 -6.05 -1.06
CA SER A 103 -5.36 -7.45 -1.21
C SER A 103 -6.52 -8.27 -1.77
N HIS A 104 -6.25 -9.06 -2.81
CA HIS A 104 -7.24 -9.93 -3.43
C HIS A 104 -7.42 -11.23 -2.62
N PRO A 105 -8.59 -11.91 -2.72
CA PRO A 105 -8.75 -13.23 -2.14
C PRO A 105 -7.75 -14.24 -2.71
N VAL A 106 -7.24 -15.10 -1.83
CA VAL A 106 -6.34 -16.22 -2.13
C VAL A 106 -7.03 -17.48 -1.62
N ALA A 107 -7.08 -18.52 -2.46
CA ALA A 107 -7.67 -19.80 -2.07
C ALA A 107 -6.67 -20.64 -1.27
N ASP A 108 -7.15 -21.55 -0.42
CA ASP A 108 -6.28 -22.37 0.44
C ASP A 108 -5.35 -23.31 -0.35
N ASP A 109 -5.72 -23.67 -1.58
CA ASP A 109 -4.95 -24.50 -2.50
C ASP A 109 -4.07 -23.69 -3.46
N GLU A 110 -4.11 -22.35 -3.37
CA GLU A 110 -3.30 -21.47 -4.18
C GLU A 110 -1.92 -21.24 -3.55
N GLU A 111 -0.86 -21.57 -4.28
CA GLU A 111 0.52 -21.30 -3.87
C GLU A 111 0.83 -19.81 -4.02
N TYR A 112 0.39 -19.01 -3.04
CA TYR A 112 0.66 -17.58 -2.97
C TYR A 112 1.26 -17.20 -1.62
N THR A 113 2.25 -16.33 -1.65
CA THR A 113 2.82 -15.69 -0.47
C THR A 113 2.95 -14.20 -0.75
N GLU A 114 2.33 -13.37 0.10
CA GLU A 114 2.46 -11.92 -0.01
C GLU A 114 3.94 -11.51 0.10
N PRO A 115 4.42 -10.55 -0.72
CA PRO A 115 5.77 -10.02 -0.58
C PRO A 115 6.05 -9.63 0.88
N PRO A 116 7.09 -10.20 1.52
CA PRO A 116 7.31 -10.02 2.96
C PRO A 116 7.75 -8.59 3.28
N TRP A 117 7.41 -8.15 4.49
CA TRP A 117 7.96 -6.91 5.04
C TRP A 117 9.42 -7.12 5.50
N VAL A 118 10.32 -6.28 5.01
CA VAL A 118 11.73 -6.27 5.42
C VAL A 118 12.00 -5.06 6.32
N PHE A 119 11.74 -5.21 7.61
CA PHE A 119 11.91 -4.12 8.57
C PHE A 119 13.39 -3.78 8.81
N PRO A 120 13.73 -2.50 9.02
CA PRO A 120 15.11 -2.08 9.23
C PRO A 120 15.69 -2.62 10.56
N GLU A 121 17.01 -2.82 10.59
CA GLU A 121 17.74 -3.13 11.82
C GLU A 121 17.49 -2.05 12.88
N GLY A 122 17.22 -2.45 14.13
CA GLY A 122 16.84 -1.54 15.22
C GLY A 122 15.33 -1.32 15.37
N THR A 123 14.51 -2.03 14.57
CA THR A 123 13.07 -2.17 14.83
C THR A 123 12.86 -2.80 16.20
N ASN A 124 11.97 -2.22 17.01
CA ASN A 124 11.56 -2.79 18.28
C ASN A 124 10.53 -3.90 18.05
N TRP A 125 11.04 -5.13 17.93
CA TRP A 125 10.24 -6.32 17.65
C TRP A 125 9.25 -6.64 18.77
N ASP A 126 9.63 -6.47 20.04
CA ASP A 126 8.73 -6.73 21.18
C ASP A 126 7.43 -5.92 21.04
N ILE A 127 7.54 -4.64 20.69
CA ILE A 127 6.37 -3.76 20.52
C ILE A 127 5.61 -4.09 19.24
N LEU A 128 6.31 -4.40 18.15
CA LEU A 128 5.68 -4.76 16.88
C LEU A 128 4.88 -6.05 17.02
N GLU A 129 5.46 -7.10 17.58
CA GLU A 129 4.83 -8.40 17.80
C GLU A 129 3.66 -8.31 18.77
N ASP A 130 3.81 -7.57 19.88
CA ASP A 130 2.71 -7.34 20.82
C ASP A 130 1.53 -6.62 20.17
N TRP A 131 1.80 -5.65 19.30
CA TRP A 131 0.76 -4.95 18.56
C TRP A 131 0.09 -5.83 17.51
N THR A 132 0.89 -6.60 16.75
CA THR A 132 0.39 -7.57 15.77
C THR A 132 -0.56 -8.55 16.44
N ARG A 133 -0.14 -9.17 17.54
CA ARG A 133 -0.98 -10.08 18.34
C ARG A 133 -2.29 -9.43 18.77
N LYS A 134 -2.26 -8.21 19.32
CA LYS A 134 -3.48 -7.49 19.75
C LYS A 134 -4.41 -7.18 18.57
N THR A 135 -3.84 -6.88 17.41
CA THR A 135 -4.59 -6.61 16.18
C THR A 135 -5.26 -7.89 15.68
N GLU A 136 -4.55 -9.01 15.66
CA GLU A 136 -5.09 -10.33 15.30
C GLU A 136 -6.18 -10.79 16.26
N GLU A 137 -5.99 -10.63 17.57
CA GLU A 137 -7.01 -10.93 18.59
C GLU A 137 -8.26 -10.06 18.40
N ALA A 138 -8.09 -8.78 18.06
CA ALA A 138 -9.21 -7.88 17.77
C ALA A 138 -9.92 -8.26 16.46
N GLN A 139 -9.18 -8.60 15.42
CA GLN A 139 -9.70 -9.10 14.15
C GLN A 139 -10.50 -10.37 14.36
N GLN A 140 -9.95 -11.34 15.09
CA GLN A 140 -10.62 -12.60 15.40
C GLN A 140 -11.93 -12.38 16.19
N ARG A 141 -11.95 -11.44 17.14
CA ARG A 141 -13.19 -11.10 17.86
C ARG A 141 -14.23 -10.42 16.98
N ALA A 142 -13.80 -9.57 16.04
CA ALA A 142 -14.71 -8.80 15.19
C ALA A 142 -15.25 -9.60 13.99
N LEU A 143 -14.40 -10.41 13.35
CA LEU A 143 -14.71 -11.13 12.12
C LEU A 143 -14.93 -12.64 12.34
N GLY A 144 -14.43 -13.20 13.46
CA GLY A 144 -14.46 -14.64 13.70
C GLY A 144 -13.71 -15.40 12.60
N GLY A 145 -14.28 -16.53 12.17
CA GLY A 145 -13.81 -17.28 10.99
C GLY A 145 -14.50 -16.86 9.68
N THR A 146 -15.12 -15.68 9.64
CA THR A 146 -15.80 -15.21 8.43
C THR A 146 -14.75 -14.85 7.38
N PRO A 147 -14.86 -15.33 6.12
CA PRO A 147 -13.93 -14.94 5.07
C PRO A 147 -13.85 -13.43 4.95
N CYS A 148 -12.64 -12.89 5.12
CA CYS A 148 -12.33 -11.50 4.89
C CYS A 148 -11.19 -11.42 3.86
N TYR A 149 -10.97 -10.25 3.27
CA TYR A 149 -10.00 -10.02 2.18
C TYR A 149 -8.52 -10.15 2.60
N SER A 150 -8.22 -10.99 3.59
CA SER A 150 -6.86 -11.33 4.03
C SER A 150 -6.88 -12.74 4.61
N MET A 151 -6.87 -13.76 3.74
CA MET A 151 -6.52 -15.11 4.16
C MET A 151 -5.02 -15.32 3.91
N LEU A 152 -4.22 -14.93 4.90
CA LEU A 152 -2.94 -15.57 5.16
C LEU A 152 -3.23 -16.62 6.24
N THR A 153 -3.34 -17.88 5.82
CA THR A 153 -3.47 -19.03 6.73
C THR A 153 -2.24 -19.10 7.64
N PRO A 154 -2.41 -19.25 8.98
CA PRO A 154 -1.26 -19.45 9.86
C PRO A 154 -0.65 -20.85 9.62
N PRO A 155 0.67 -21.02 9.73
CA PRO A 155 1.29 -22.33 9.66
C PRO A 155 0.88 -23.19 10.86
N LEU A 156 0.63 -24.48 10.60
CA LEU A 156 0.44 -25.53 11.61
C LEU A 156 1.72 -25.81 12.39
#